data_AF-A0A8M8V3Q3-F1
#
_entry.id   AF-A0A8M8V3Q3-F1
#
_cell.length_a   1.000
_cell.length_b   1.000
_cell.length_c   1.000
_cell.angle_alpha   90.00
_cell.angle_beta   90.00
_cell.angle_gamma   90.00
#
_symmetry.space_group_name_H-M   'P 1'
#
loop_
_entity.id
_entity.type
_entity.pdbx_description
1 polymer ?
#
loop_
_entity_poly.entity_id
_entity_poly.type
_entity_poly.pdbx_seq_one_letter_code
_entity_poly.pdbx_strand_id
1 'polypeptide(L)'
;MVSAGLATISSSNYDLVKNAVDGKQTMNILCIGHGGGSIPLFLASKIRGAVVHIVEIDPIVISASIQAMGFPAFSVMTPSSKRACPKLSPIDEVLWKGTHERLFLFNSDAEKFILESTNVYDLIFIDAYDGEDIFPHKLWEPCSPFVQALGNRLHPDHGAVVVNLHADVDLVVDTPNPPVFSFLPMGKHVSQVCHAYKDALLETESSSNGFAYTVSVPWVCNTSLVVCRGFDRPEDSSAWSMVLNSLMSKALLVEKLVDMPFSCLQYIKRGFTPVD
;
A
#
# COMPACT_ATOMS: atom_id res chain seq x y z
N MET A 1 -6.43 1.66 -4.39
CA MET A 1 -5.39 1.31 -3.40
C MET A 1 -5.87 1.27 -1.94
N VAL A 2 -6.05 2.40 -1.23
CA VAL A 2 -6.26 2.41 0.24
C VAL A 2 -7.47 1.56 0.67
N SER A 3 -8.62 1.72 0.02
CA SER A 3 -9.82 0.92 0.33
C SER A 3 -9.57 -0.59 0.10
N ALA A 4 -8.83 -0.96 -0.95
CA ALA A 4 -8.49 -2.37 -1.19
C ALA A 4 -7.64 -2.92 -0.03
N GLY A 5 -6.54 -2.26 0.33
CA GLY A 5 -5.68 -2.71 1.43
C GLY A 5 -6.38 -2.80 2.79
N LEU A 6 -7.19 -1.79 3.13
CA LEU A 6 -7.94 -1.79 4.38
C LEU A 6 -9.06 -2.86 4.39
N ALA A 7 -9.70 -3.11 3.25
CA ALA A 7 -10.66 -4.22 3.13
C ALA A 7 -9.97 -5.57 3.29
N THR A 8 -8.80 -5.76 2.67
CA THR A 8 -8.02 -7.00 2.78
C THR A 8 -7.62 -7.30 4.21
N ILE A 9 -7.01 -6.34 4.91
CA ILE A 9 -6.60 -6.57 6.29
C ILE A 9 -7.81 -6.73 7.22
N SER A 10 -8.94 -6.09 6.93
CA SER A 10 -10.18 -6.32 7.68
C SER A 10 -10.85 -7.66 7.37
N SER A 11 -10.50 -8.30 6.26
CA SER A 11 -10.93 -9.65 5.88
C SER A 11 -10.02 -10.72 6.50
N SER A 12 -8.81 -10.38 6.93
CA SER A 12 -7.86 -11.32 7.54
C SER A 12 -8.12 -11.48 9.04
N ASN A 13 -7.21 -12.15 9.74
CA ASN A 13 -7.27 -12.33 11.20
C ASN A 13 -6.99 -11.05 12.01
N TYR A 14 -6.76 -9.90 11.36
CA TYR A 14 -6.47 -8.64 12.05
C TYR A 14 -7.74 -7.90 12.50
N ASP A 15 -7.77 -7.46 13.76
CA ASP A 15 -8.89 -6.68 14.32
C ASP A 15 -8.76 -5.17 14.04
N LEU A 16 -8.90 -4.80 12.77
CA LEU A 16 -8.88 -3.39 12.34
C LEU A 16 -10.01 -2.59 13.02
N VAL A 17 -11.20 -3.17 13.03
CA VAL A 17 -12.47 -2.48 13.27
C VAL A 17 -12.71 -2.19 14.75
N LYS A 18 -12.43 -3.14 15.64
CA LYS A 18 -12.75 -2.98 17.06
C LYS A 18 -11.62 -2.33 17.85
N ASN A 19 -10.37 -2.52 17.39
CA ASN A 19 -9.20 -2.14 18.18
C ASN A 19 -8.34 -1.06 17.51
N ALA A 20 -7.95 -1.22 16.25
CA ALA A 20 -7.01 -0.28 15.62
C ALA A 20 -7.63 1.09 15.34
N VAL A 21 -8.86 1.16 14.82
CA VAL A 21 -9.56 2.44 14.54
C VAL A 21 -9.73 3.27 15.80
N ASP A 22 -10.09 2.64 16.93
CA ASP A 22 -10.25 3.29 18.24
C ASP A 22 -8.92 3.62 18.95
N GLY A 23 -7.80 3.07 18.46
CA GLY A 23 -6.48 3.24 19.08
C GLY A 23 -6.22 2.32 20.28
N LYS A 24 -6.98 1.24 20.44
CA LYS A 24 -6.76 0.21 21.46
C LYS A 24 -5.64 -0.75 21.10
N GLN A 25 -5.34 -0.87 19.81
CA GLN A 25 -4.25 -1.67 19.26
C GLN A 25 -3.45 -0.82 18.27
N THR A 26 -2.13 -0.94 18.33
CA THR A 26 -1.24 -0.31 17.36
C THR A 26 -1.31 -1.04 16.02
N MET A 27 -1.38 -0.27 14.94
CA MET A 27 -1.26 -0.75 13.57
C MET A 27 -0.02 -0.13 12.94
N ASN A 28 0.99 -0.95 12.65
CA ASN A 28 2.22 -0.48 12.02
C ASN A 28 2.04 -0.45 10.51
N ILE A 29 2.11 0.75 9.94
CA ILE A 29 1.94 0.97 8.51
C ILE A 29 3.22 1.53 7.91
N LEU A 30 3.64 1.00 6.77
CA LEU A 30 4.72 1.56 5.96
C LEU A 30 4.13 2.16 4.68
N CYS A 31 4.51 3.40 4.35
CA CYS A 31 4.23 4.03 3.07
C CYS A 31 5.56 4.31 2.38
N ILE A 32 5.81 3.66 1.24
CA ILE A 32 6.96 3.92 0.37
C ILE A 32 6.48 4.84 -0.76
N GLY A 33 7.13 5.98 -0.92
CA GLY A 33 6.62 7.08 -1.73
C GLY A 33 5.71 7.97 -0.88
N HIS A 34 6.10 9.23 -0.73
CA HIS A 34 5.35 10.21 0.07
C HIS A 34 4.44 11.06 -0.81
N GLY A 35 4.98 11.56 -1.93
CA GLY A 35 4.31 12.54 -2.77
C GLY A 35 3.88 13.75 -1.95
N GLY A 36 2.57 14.00 -1.88
CA GLY A 36 1.98 15.05 -1.04
C GLY A 36 1.68 14.65 0.41
N GLY A 37 1.83 13.37 0.77
CA GLY A 37 1.53 12.85 2.10
C GLY A 37 0.05 12.52 2.35
N SER A 38 -0.80 12.51 1.32
CA SER A 38 -2.25 12.28 1.45
C SER A 38 -2.59 10.89 2.02
N ILE A 39 -1.95 9.83 1.53
CA ILE A 39 -2.16 8.45 2.01
C ILE A 39 -1.78 8.32 3.49
N PRO A 40 -0.53 8.64 3.91
CA PRO A 40 -0.14 8.46 5.30
C PRO A 40 -0.94 9.37 6.25
N LEU A 41 -1.25 10.60 5.84
CA LEU A 41 -2.06 11.51 6.63
C LEU A 41 -3.51 11.01 6.79
N PHE A 42 -4.10 10.46 5.73
CA PHE A 42 -5.42 9.84 5.80
C PHE A 42 -5.43 8.68 6.80
N LEU A 43 -4.45 7.78 6.69
CA LEU A 43 -4.36 6.60 7.56
C LEU A 43 -4.19 6.99 9.03
N ALA A 44 -3.26 7.90 9.33
CA ALA A 44 -3.07 8.36 10.69
C ALA A 44 -4.31 9.13 11.20
N SER A 45 -4.93 10.00 10.40
CA SER A 45 -6.08 10.80 10.87
C SER A 45 -7.34 9.97 11.12
N LYS A 46 -7.58 8.92 10.33
CA LYS A 46 -8.79 8.09 10.43
C LYS A 46 -8.61 6.85 11.32
N ILE A 47 -7.39 6.35 11.49
CA ILE A 47 -7.10 5.17 12.32
C ILE A 47 -6.24 5.62 13.49
N ARG A 48 -6.83 5.74 14.69
CA ARG A 48 -6.13 6.30 15.86
C ARG A 48 -4.96 5.45 16.33
N GLY A 49 -5.02 4.14 16.11
CA GLY A 49 -3.94 3.20 16.39
C GLY A 49 -2.85 3.13 15.32
N ALA A 50 -3.02 3.81 14.18
CA ALA A 50 -2.03 3.75 13.11
C ALA A 50 -0.76 4.50 13.49
N VAL A 51 0.38 3.82 13.42
CA VAL A 51 1.73 4.36 13.43
C VAL A 51 2.28 4.21 12.02
N VAL A 52 2.55 5.34 11.35
CA VAL A 52 2.85 5.36 9.93
C VAL A 52 4.29 5.79 9.70
N HIS A 53 5.12 4.86 9.24
CA HIS A 53 6.44 5.15 8.71
C HIS A 53 6.30 5.51 7.23
N ILE A 54 6.93 6.58 6.80
CA ILE A 54 6.86 7.10 5.44
C ILE A 54 8.27 7.25 4.91
N VAL A 55 8.54 6.78 3.70
CA VAL A 55 9.86 6.83 3.09
C VAL A 55 9.76 7.58 1.77
N GLU A 56 10.55 8.65 1.66
CA GLU A 56 10.67 9.47 0.46
C GLU A 56 12.13 9.69 0.14
N ILE A 57 12.51 9.47 -1.12
CA ILE A 57 13.89 9.62 -1.55
C ILE A 57 14.23 11.09 -1.86
N ASP A 58 13.28 11.84 -2.41
CA ASP A 58 13.52 13.20 -2.87
C ASP A 58 13.23 14.25 -1.77
N PRO A 59 14.26 14.95 -1.26
CA PRO A 59 14.06 16.01 -0.27
C PRO A 59 13.23 17.20 -0.80
N ILE A 60 13.18 17.42 -2.12
CA ILE A 60 12.36 18.47 -2.74
C ILE A 60 10.88 18.12 -2.60
N VAL A 61 10.51 16.85 -2.83
CA VAL A 61 9.13 16.37 -2.63
C VAL A 61 8.72 16.53 -1.17
N ILE A 62 9.58 16.18 -0.22
CA ILE A 62 9.35 16.40 1.22
C ILE A 62 9.12 17.89 1.50
N SER A 63 10.02 18.76 1.03
CA SER A 63 9.92 20.20 1.23
C SER A 63 8.62 20.77 0.65
N ALA A 64 8.25 20.37 -0.57
CA ALA A 64 7.03 20.81 -1.24
C ALA A 64 5.77 20.34 -0.48
N SER A 65 5.75 19.09 0.00
CA SER A 65 4.62 18.57 0.78
C SER A 65 4.38 19.38 2.05
N ILE A 66 5.44 19.81 2.74
CA ILE A 66 5.35 20.58 3.98
C ILE A 66 4.95 22.02 3.68
N GLN A 67 5.65 22.68 2.76
CA GLN A 67 5.51 24.11 2.53
C GLN A 67 4.28 24.48 1.69
N ALA A 68 3.92 23.65 0.70
CA ALA A 68 2.83 23.93 -0.24
C ALA A 68 1.56 23.13 0.03
N MET A 69 1.68 21.89 0.52
CA MET A 69 0.53 21.01 0.75
C MET A 69 0.12 20.91 2.22
N GLY A 70 0.90 21.51 3.12
CA GLY A 70 0.60 21.57 4.55
C GLY A 70 0.84 20.25 5.27
N PHE A 71 1.72 19.37 4.79
CA PHE A 71 2.11 18.18 5.54
C PHE A 71 2.85 18.57 6.84
N PRO A 72 2.58 17.92 7.99
CA PRO A 72 3.17 18.31 9.28
C PRO A 72 4.70 18.20 9.28
N ALA A 73 5.39 19.33 9.42
CA ALA A 73 6.85 19.40 9.51
C ALA A 73 7.41 18.61 10.71
N PHE A 74 6.64 18.50 11.80
CA PHE A 74 7.01 17.70 12.98
C PHE A 74 7.23 16.22 12.63
N SER A 75 6.59 15.72 11.58
CA SER A 75 6.67 14.32 11.20
C SER A 75 8.02 13.92 10.61
N VAL A 76 8.86 14.88 10.20
CA VAL A 76 10.18 14.62 9.60
C VAL A 76 11.16 14.05 10.61
N MET A 77 11.85 12.98 10.20
CA MET A 77 12.85 12.25 10.97
C MET A 77 14.27 12.56 10.47
N THR A 78 15.21 12.63 11.40
CA THR A 78 16.64 12.67 11.11
C THR A 78 17.16 11.28 10.80
N PRO A 79 18.35 11.16 10.17
CA PRO A 79 19.02 9.86 10.00
C PRO A 79 19.31 9.11 11.31
N SER A 80 19.31 9.81 12.44
CA SER A 80 19.45 9.25 13.80
C SER A 80 18.13 8.84 14.45
N SER A 81 17.05 8.74 13.67
CA SER A 81 15.70 8.37 14.10
C SER A 81 15.12 9.28 15.19
N LYS A 82 15.48 10.56 15.16
CA LYS A 82 14.90 11.61 16.02
C LYS A 82 14.05 12.55 15.18
N ARG A 83 13.10 13.25 15.81
CA ARG A 83 12.33 14.30 15.16
C ARG A 83 13.26 15.44 14.73
N ALA A 84 13.19 15.85 13.46
CA ALA A 84 13.98 16.96 12.94
C ALA A 84 13.56 18.29 13.58
N CYS A 85 12.26 18.46 13.83
CA CYS A 85 11.72 19.55 14.63
C CYS A 85 11.46 19.05 16.07
N PRO A 86 12.23 19.47 17.07
CA PRO A 86 12.07 18.98 18.45
C PRO A 86 10.93 19.67 19.22
N LYS A 87 10.36 20.76 18.69
CA LYS A 87 9.31 21.54 19.35
C LYS A 87 8.04 21.53 18.53
N LEU A 88 6.94 21.16 19.19
CA LEU A 88 5.59 21.30 18.67
C LEU A 88 5.21 22.78 18.66
N SER A 89 4.71 23.29 17.53
CA SER A 89 4.04 24.59 17.55
C SER A 89 2.65 24.39 18.14
N PRO A 90 2.12 25.34 18.95
CA PRO A 90 0.73 25.26 19.42
C PRO A 90 -0.29 25.18 18.29
N ILE A 91 0.06 25.68 17.10
CA ILE A 91 -0.77 25.61 15.89
C ILE A 91 -0.85 24.16 15.39
N ASP A 92 0.25 23.40 15.43
CA ASP A 92 0.26 22.00 15.01
C ASP A 92 -0.63 21.12 15.89
N GLU A 93 -0.66 21.38 17.20
CA GLU A 93 -1.55 20.66 18.12
C GLU A 93 -3.03 20.90 17.77
N VAL A 94 -3.39 22.13 17.45
CA VAL A 94 -4.76 22.51 17.06
C VAL A 94 -5.14 21.90 15.70
N LEU A 95 -4.25 21.98 14.71
CA LEU A 95 -4.50 21.50 13.35
C LEU A 95 -4.59 19.97 13.29
N TRP A 96 -3.63 19.29 13.91
CA TRP A 96 -3.43 17.85 13.71
C TRP A 96 -3.96 16.99 14.85
N LYS A 97 -4.25 17.57 16.02
CA LYS A 97 -4.84 16.88 17.19
C LYS A 97 -4.13 15.55 17.52
N GLY A 98 -2.80 15.57 17.56
CA GLY A 98 -1.96 14.39 17.82
C GLY A 98 -1.72 13.44 16.63
N THR A 99 -2.30 13.69 15.45
CA THR A 99 -2.07 12.86 14.25
C THR A 99 -0.59 12.89 13.81
N HIS A 100 -0.01 14.08 13.80
CA HIS A 100 1.39 14.34 13.42
C HIS A 100 2.43 13.59 14.27
N GLU A 101 2.07 13.21 15.51
CA GLU A 101 2.94 12.45 16.41
C GLU A 101 3.10 10.97 16.02
N ARG A 102 2.16 10.44 15.25
CA ARG A 102 2.14 9.05 14.76
C ARG A 102 2.65 8.90 13.32
N LEU A 103 3.01 10.01 12.68
CA LEU A 103 3.59 10.05 11.34
C LEU A 103 5.11 10.19 11.47
N PHE A 104 5.88 9.39 10.74
CA PHE A 104 7.35 9.37 10.78
C PHE A 104 7.89 9.36 9.35
N LEU A 105 8.25 10.54 8.83
CA LEU A 105 8.73 10.75 7.47
C LEU A 105 10.27 10.73 7.42
N PHE A 106 10.82 9.74 6.72
CA PHE A 106 12.25 9.55 6.52
C PHE A 106 12.64 9.96 5.10
N ASN A 107 13.65 10.82 4.99
CA ASN A 107 14.35 11.02 3.73
C ASN A 107 15.34 9.87 3.53
N SER A 108 14.96 8.86 2.76
CA SER A 108 15.78 7.66 2.53
C SER A 108 15.36 6.94 1.26
N ASP A 109 16.29 6.19 0.67
CA ASP A 109 15.97 5.13 -0.27
C ASP A 109 15.18 4.01 0.43
N ALA A 110 14.19 3.44 -0.25
CA ALA A 110 13.26 2.46 0.29
C ALA A 110 13.93 1.11 0.62
N GLU A 111 14.87 0.65 -0.22
CA GLU A 111 15.66 -0.55 0.03
C GLU A 111 16.55 -0.38 1.24
N LYS A 112 17.26 0.74 1.33
CA LYS A 112 18.07 1.05 2.50
C LYS A 112 17.22 1.06 3.78
N PHE A 113 16.07 1.75 3.74
CA PHE A 113 15.20 1.87 4.90
C PHE A 113 14.68 0.50 5.38
N ILE A 114 14.19 -0.35 4.48
CA ILE A 114 13.60 -1.63 4.88
C ILE A 114 14.66 -2.62 5.39
N LEU A 115 15.88 -2.58 4.85
CA LEU A 115 17.01 -3.39 5.30
C LEU A 115 17.47 -3.00 6.71
N GLU A 116 17.50 -1.70 7.01
CA GLU A 116 17.90 -1.17 8.32
C GLU A 116 16.78 -1.22 9.36
N SER A 117 15.52 -1.24 8.92
CA SER A 117 14.37 -1.30 9.81
C SER A 117 14.30 -2.65 10.54
N THR A 118 13.91 -2.62 11.81
CA THR A 118 13.59 -3.83 12.59
C THR A 118 12.09 -4.02 12.78
N ASN A 119 11.27 -3.08 12.30
CA ASN A 119 9.83 -3.07 12.53
C ASN A 119 9.12 -4.12 11.68
N VAL A 120 8.09 -4.72 12.26
CA VAL A 120 7.15 -5.59 11.54
C VAL A 120 5.88 -4.77 11.24
N TYR A 121 5.42 -4.84 10.00
CA TYR A 121 4.34 -4.05 9.46
C TYR A 121 3.10 -4.89 9.21
N ASP A 122 1.94 -4.37 9.61
CA ASP A 122 0.64 -4.97 9.35
C ASP A 122 0.18 -4.66 7.92
N LEU A 123 0.47 -3.45 7.44
CA LEU A 123 0.07 -2.98 6.13
C LEU A 123 1.18 -2.14 5.49
N ILE A 124 1.51 -2.43 4.24
CA ILE A 124 2.50 -1.68 3.48
C ILE A 124 1.84 -1.15 2.22
N PHE A 125 2.02 0.15 1.97
CA PHE A 125 1.65 0.81 0.72
C PHE A 125 2.92 1.21 -0.03
N ILE A 126 2.95 0.94 -1.34
CA ILE A 126 4.03 1.36 -2.23
C ILE A 126 3.42 2.17 -3.35
N ASP A 127 3.73 3.46 -3.37
CA ASP A 127 3.26 4.45 -4.33
C ASP A 127 4.45 5.33 -4.75
N ALA A 128 5.41 4.72 -5.43
CA ALA A 128 6.68 5.33 -5.78
C ALA A 128 6.98 5.10 -7.26
N TYR A 129 7.34 6.17 -7.96
CA TYR A 129 7.68 6.16 -9.38
C TYR A 129 9.00 6.88 -9.58
N ASP A 130 9.69 6.57 -10.68
CA ASP A 130 10.80 7.40 -11.12
C ASP A 130 10.30 8.68 -11.82
N GLY A 131 11.23 9.49 -12.32
CA GLY A 131 10.91 10.75 -13.01
C GLY A 131 10.16 10.56 -14.33
N GLU A 132 10.04 9.34 -14.84
CA GLU A 132 9.41 8.99 -16.11
C GLU A 132 8.10 8.20 -15.90
N ASP A 133 7.55 8.23 -14.69
CA ASP A 133 6.28 7.57 -14.34
C ASP A 133 6.35 6.03 -14.38
N ILE A 134 7.55 5.46 -14.20
CA ILE A 134 7.79 4.02 -14.22
C ILE A 134 7.99 3.52 -12.79
N PHE A 135 7.38 2.36 -12.48
CA PHE A 135 7.60 1.70 -11.20
C PHE A 135 9.04 1.16 -11.13
N PRO A 136 9.90 1.66 -10.22
CA PRO A 136 11.34 1.42 -10.30
C PRO A 136 11.71 -0.07 -10.19
N HIS A 137 12.53 -0.57 -11.13
CA HIS A 137 12.95 -1.98 -11.19
C HIS A 137 13.48 -2.52 -9.86
N LYS A 138 14.26 -1.70 -9.14
CA LYS A 138 14.82 -2.03 -7.81
C LYS A 138 13.75 -2.45 -6.78
N LEU A 139 12.52 -1.95 -6.90
CA LEU A 139 11.42 -2.22 -5.97
C LEU A 139 10.63 -3.49 -6.31
N TRP A 140 10.92 -4.18 -7.41
CA TRP A 140 10.17 -5.38 -7.80
C TRP A 140 11.01 -6.48 -8.45
N GLU A 141 12.28 -6.23 -8.72
CA GLU A 141 13.19 -7.24 -9.25
C GLU A 141 13.11 -8.53 -8.41
N PRO A 142 12.85 -9.69 -9.05
CA PRO A 142 12.79 -10.96 -8.36
C PRO A 142 14.06 -11.21 -7.54
N CYS A 143 13.88 -11.65 -6.30
CA CYS A 143 14.98 -11.89 -5.36
C CYS A 143 15.84 -10.67 -5.00
N SER A 144 15.39 -9.44 -5.27
CA SER A 144 16.13 -8.24 -4.83
C SER A 144 16.18 -8.16 -3.30
N PRO A 145 17.23 -7.51 -2.74
CA PRO A 145 17.33 -7.29 -1.29
C PRO A 145 16.09 -6.59 -0.73
N PHE A 146 15.50 -5.66 -1.50
CA PHE A 146 14.28 -4.96 -1.12
C PHE A 146 13.11 -5.93 -0.93
N VAL A 147 12.76 -6.74 -1.93
CA VAL A 147 11.56 -7.60 -1.88
C VAL A 147 11.71 -8.68 -0.81
N GLN A 148 12.91 -9.24 -0.65
CA GLN A 148 13.20 -10.20 0.43
C GLN A 148 13.06 -9.56 1.82
N ALA A 149 13.65 -8.37 2.01
CA ALA A 149 13.51 -7.64 3.26
C ALA A 149 12.04 -7.26 3.53
N LEU A 150 11.30 -6.86 2.49
CA LEU A 150 9.86 -6.56 2.59
C LEU A 150 9.08 -7.76 3.13
N GLY A 151 9.31 -8.96 2.59
CA GLY A 151 8.68 -10.20 3.06
C GLY A 151 8.98 -10.52 4.52
N ASN A 152 10.21 -10.26 4.96
CA ASN A 152 10.66 -10.46 6.35
C ASN A 152 10.10 -9.41 7.32
N ARG A 153 9.75 -8.21 6.83
CA ARG A 153 9.17 -7.12 7.62
C ARG A 153 7.65 -7.09 7.57
N LEU A 154 7.02 -7.95 6.78
CA LEU A 154 5.57 -8.08 6.72
C LEU A 154 5.08 -9.05 7.80
N HIS A 155 4.00 -8.71 8.51
CA HIS A 155 3.45 -9.56 9.57
C HIS A 155 3.07 -10.95 9.00
N PRO A 156 3.52 -12.07 9.61
CA PRO A 156 3.33 -13.41 9.05
C PRO A 156 1.86 -13.84 9.02
N ASP A 157 1.06 -13.45 10.01
CA ASP A 157 -0.30 -13.97 10.17
C ASP A 157 -1.40 -13.18 9.46
N HIS A 158 -1.14 -11.92 9.07
CA HIS A 158 -2.19 -11.04 8.54
C HIS A 158 -1.66 -9.88 7.69
N GLY A 159 -0.35 -9.82 7.47
CA GLY A 159 0.27 -8.70 6.78
C GLY A 159 -0.19 -8.59 5.33
N ALA A 160 -0.40 -7.36 4.87
CA ALA A 160 -0.73 -7.08 3.47
C ALA A 160 0.18 -6.01 2.86
N VAL A 161 0.52 -6.19 1.59
CA VAL A 161 1.24 -5.22 0.76
C VAL A 161 0.30 -4.78 -0.35
N VAL A 162 0.25 -3.47 -0.59
CA VAL A 162 -0.51 -2.87 -1.68
C VAL A 162 0.40 -1.99 -2.51
N VAL A 163 0.46 -2.25 -3.81
CA VAL A 163 1.34 -1.54 -4.75
C VAL A 163 0.49 -0.77 -5.75
N ASN A 164 0.81 0.51 -5.93
CA ASN A 164 0.28 1.31 -7.03
C ASN A 164 1.01 0.94 -8.31
N LEU A 165 0.27 0.62 -9.37
CA LEU A 165 0.85 0.43 -10.68
C LEU A 165 0.05 1.24 -11.69
N HIS A 166 0.72 2.03 -12.52
CA HIS A 166 0.08 2.62 -13.69
C HIS A 166 -0.16 1.50 -14.71
N ALA A 167 -1.39 1.44 -15.22
CA ALA A 167 -1.81 0.40 -16.14
C ALA A 167 -1.03 0.52 -17.44
N ASP A 168 -0.39 -0.57 -17.84
CA ASP A 168 0.32 -0.70 -19.11
C ASP A 168 -0.58 -1.40 -20.15
N VAL A 169 -0.35 -1.07 -21.42
CA VAL A 169 -1.01 -1.73 -22.56
C VAL A 169 0.04 -2.34 -23.48
N ASP A 170 -0.08 -3.64 -23.75
CA ASP A 170 0.75 -4.29 -24.76
C ASP A 170 0.22 -3.94 -26.16
N LEU A 171 0.86 -2.96 -26.80
CA LEU A 171 0.58 -2.66 -28.21
C LEU A 171 1.25 -3.71 -29.09
N VAL A 172 0.48 -4.67 -29.60
CA VAL A 172 0.97 -5.61 -30.63
C VAL A 172 0.96 -4.89 -31.99
N VAL A 173 2.10 -4.31 -32.36
CA VAL A 173 2.25 -3.45 -33.56
C VAL A 173 2.25 -4.24 -34.89
N ASP A 174 2.45 -5.56 -34.86
CA ASP A 174 2.68 -6.38 -36.08
C ASP A 174 1.43 -7.08 -36.66
N THR A 175 0.22 -6.63 -36.33
CA THR A 175 -1.01 -7.16 -36.96
C THR A 175 -1.60 -6.20 -37.99
N PRO A 176 -1.90 -6.63 -39.25
CA PRO A 176 -2.35 -5.73 -40.32
C PRO A 176 -3.70 -5.04 -40.04
N ASN A 177 -4.43 -5.50 -39.03
CA ASN A 177 -5.58 -4.86 -38.44
C ASN A 177 -5.35 -4.87 -36.93
N PRO A 178 -4.92 -3.76 -36.30
CA PRO A 178 -4.78 -3.74 -34.86
C PRO A 178 -6.19 -3.98 -34.28
N PRO A 179 -6.41 -5.04 -33.49
CA PRO A 179 -7.66 -5.12 -32.75
C PRO A 179 -7.67 -3.89 -31.85
N VAL A 180 -8.79 -3.17 -31.88
CA VAL A 180 -9.16 -2.13 -30.90
C VAL A 180 -8.54 -2.49 -29.55
N PHE A 181 -7.64 -1.63 -29.04
CA PHE A 181 -6.92 -1.76 -27.76
C PHE A 181 -7.14 -3.10 -27.09
N SER A 182 -6.23 -4.08 -27.24
CA SER A 182 -6.33 -5.34 -26.50
C SER A 182 -6.55 -5.01 -25.02
N PHE A 183 -7.80 -5.13 -24.56
CA PHE A 183 -8.26 -4.82 -23.20
C PHE A 183 -7.77 -5.89 -22.22
N LEU A 184 -6.52 -6.33 -22.35
CA LEU A 184 -5.89 -7.10 -21.30
C LEU A 184 -5.83 -6.16 -20.09
N PRO A 185 -6.38 -6.56 -18.93
CA PRO A 185 -6.46 -5.69 -17.76
C PRO A 185 -5.07 -5.36 -17.18
N MET A 186 -4.01 -6.05 -17.65
CA MET A 186 -2.61 -5.91 -17.25
C MET A 186 -1.74 -6.19 -18.48
N GLY A 187 -0.82 -5.29 -18.82
CA GLY A 187 0.25 -5.56 -19.78
C GLY A 187 1.40 -6.35 -19.14
N LYS A 188 2.43 -6.63 -19.95
CA LYS A 188 3.55 -7.49 -19.55
C LYS A 188 4.29 -6.98 -18.31
N HIS A 189 4.49 -5.67 -18.17
CA HIS A 189 5.23 -5.11 -17.06
C HIS A 189 4.46 -5.27 -15.75
N VAL A 190 3.18 -4.88 -15.73
CA VAL A 190 2.33 -5.01 -14.53
C VAL A 190 2.18 -6.47 -14.11
N SER A 191 2.03 -7.40 -15.08
CA SER A 191 2.02 -8.83 -14.79
C SER A 191 3.32 -9.29 -14.12
N GLN A 192 4.49 -8.91 -14.65
CA GLN A 192 5.78 -9.27 -14.07
C GLN A 192 5.95 -8.78 -12.63
N VAL A 193 5.56 -7.53 -12.36
CA VAL A 193 5.58 -6.98 -10.99
C VAL A 193 4.68 -7.79 -10.06
N CYS A 194 3.48 -8.15 -10.51
CA CYS A 194 2.53 -8.90 -9.70
C CYS A 194 3.05 -10.30 -9.33
N HIS A 195 3.64 -11.02 -10.29
CA HIS A 195 4.27 -12.32 -10.01
C HIS A 195 5.46 -12.17 -9.05
N ALA A 196 6.34 -11.20 -9.26
CA ALA A 196 7.50 -11.00 -8.40
C ALA A 196 7.11 -10.77 -6.92
N TYR A 197 6.08 -9.97 -6.66
CA TYR A 197 5.56 -9.75 -5.30
C TYR A 197 4.83 -10.97 -4.74
N LYS A 198 3.99 -11.64 -5.54
CA LYS A 198 3.29 -12.85 -5.10
C LYS A 198 4.28 -13.93 -4.69
N ASP A 199 5.23 -14.24 -5.57
CA ASP A 199 6.19 -15.33 -5.38
C ASP A 199 7.08 -15.02 -4.18
N ALA A 200 7.65 -13.82 -4.10
CA ALA A 200 8.57 -13.48 -3.02
C ALA A 200 7.91 -13.33 -1.63
N LEU A 201 6.64 -12.92 -1.56
CA LEU A 201 5.96 -12.70 -0.27
C LEU A 201 5.20 -13.92 0.24
N LEU A 202 4.84 -14.87 -0.64
CA LEU A 202 4.04 -16.05 -0.32
C LEU A 202 4.78 -17.39 -0.46
N GLU A 203 5.83 -17.49 -1.27
CA GLU A 203 6.56 -18.76 -1.50
C GLU A 203 7.77 -18.97 -0.57
N THR A 204 8.03 -18.06 0.38
CA THR A 204 9.04 -18.29 1.43
C THR A 204 8.68 -19.51 2.27
N GLU A 205 9.66 -20.37 2.57
CA GLU A 205 9.56 -21.70 3.21
C GLU A 205 8.81 -21.77 4.56
N SER A 206 8.37 -20.63 5.10
CA SER A 206 7.60 -20.52 6.34
C SER A 206 6.11 -20.29 6.05
N SER A 207 5.33 -21.36 5.89
CA SER A 207 3.90 -21.50 6.27
C SER A 207 2.91 -20.33 6.05
N SER A 208 3.21 -19.34 5.23
CA SER A 208 2.40 -18.12 5.11
C SER A 208 1.36 -18.33 4.03
N ASN A 209 0.24 -18.94 4.41
CA ASN A 209 -0.91 -19.04 3.54
C ASN A 209 -1.42 -17.63 3.19
N GLY A 210 -1.76 -17.44 1.92
CA GLY A 210 -2.17 -16.16 1.40
C GLY A 210 -2.51 -16.23 -0.08
N PHE A 211 -2.83 -15.08 -0.65
CA PHE A 211 -3.11 -14.93 -2.07
C PHE A 211 -2.79 -13.50 -2.54
N ALA A 212 -2.75 -13.33 -3.86
CA ALA A 212 -2.57 -12.04 -4.50
C ALA A 212 -3.70 -11.76 -5.48
N TYR A 213 -4.09 -10.50 -5.62
CA TYR A 213 -5.08 -10.05 -6.57
C TYR A 213 -4.82 -8.60 -6.97
N THR A 214 -5.40 -8.17 -8.08
CA THR A 214 -5.39 -6.77 -8.51
C THR A 214 -6.77 -6.17 -8.47
N VAL A 215 -6.82 -4.85 -8.36
CA VAL A 215 -8.03 -4.03 -8.58
C VAL A 215 -7.71 -2.98 -9.62
N SER A 216 -8.16 -3.21 -10.85
CA SER A 216 -7.96 -2.29 -11.97
C SER A 216 -9.06 -1.23 -12.05
N VAL A 217 -8.65 0.01 -12.29
CA VAL A 217 -9.54 1.17 -12.48
C VAL A 217 -9.17 1.86 -13.80
N PRO A 218 -9.69 1.35 -14.94
CA PRO A 218 -9.20 1.73 -16.27
C PRO A 218 -9.31 3.23 -16.59
N TRP A 219 -10.34 3.91 -16.10
CA TRP A 219 -10.59 5.33 -16.37
C TRP A 219 -9.55 6.28 -15.76
N VAL A 220 -8.76 5.80 -14.79
CA VAL A 220 -7.64 6.55 -14.21
C VAL A 220 -6.30 5.86 -14.50
N CYS A 221 -6.27 4.92 -15.45
CA CYS A 221 -5.09 4.17 -15.86
C CYS A 221 -4.30 3.58 -14.68
N ASN A 222 -5.00 3.00 -13.70
CA ASN A 222 -4.39 2.53 -12.47
C ASN A 222 -4.80 1.10 -12.13
N THR A 223 -3.85 0.33 -11.62
CA THR A 223 -4.03 -1.02 -11.10
C THR A 223 -3.41 -1.08 -9.71
N SER A 224 -4.21 -1.44 -8.71
CA SER A 224 -3.70 -1.70 -7.37
C SER A 224 -3.45 -3.19 -7.19
N LEU A 225 -2.20 -3.61 -7.07
CA LEU A 225 -1.85 -4.97 -6.65
C LEU A 225 -1.99 -5.09 -5.14
N VAL A 226 -2.55 -6.19 -4.67
CA VAL A 226 -2.61 -6.57 -3.25
C VAL A 226 -2.04 -7.97 -3.09
N VAL A 227 -1.10 -8.14 -2.16
CA VAL A 227 -0.60 -9.44 -1.71
C VAL A 227 -0.81 -9.53 -0.21
N CYS A 228 -1.49 -10.58 0.25
CA CYS A 228 -1.85 -10.70 1.66
C CYS A 228 -1.62 -12.10 2.22
N ARG A 229 -1.23 -12.12 3.50
CA ARG A 229 -1.08 -13.33 4.33
C ARG A 229 -2.29 -13.50 5.26
N GLY A 230 -2.39 -14.68 5.86
CA GLY A 230 -3.42 -14.97 6.86
C GLY A 230 -4.73 -15.49 6.29
N PHE A 231 -4.70 -15.99 5.07
CA PHE A 231 -5.86 -16.55 4.38
C PHE A 231 -5.51 -17.90 3.80
N ASP A 232 -6.48 -18.82 3.78
CA ASP A 232 -6.35 -20.02 2.98
C ASP A 232 -6.28 -19.66 1.49
N ARG A 233 -5.38 -20.32 0.76
CA ARG A 233 -5.19 -20.06 -0.67
C ARG A 233 -6.45 -20.51 -1.43
N PRO A 234 -7.08 -19.65 -2.23
CA PRO A 234 -8.23 -20.05 -3.03
C PRO A 234 -7.82 -21.07 -4.10
N GLU A 235 -8.50 -22.22 -4.14
CA GLU A 235 -8.17 -23.31 -5.08
C GLU A 235 -9.02 -23.27 -6.37
N ASP A 236 -10.20 -22.64 -6.32
CA ASP A 236 -11.15 -22.62 -7.43
C ASP A 236 -11.90 -21.28 -7.54
N SER A 237 -12.72 -21.17 -8.60
CA SER A 237 -13.52 -19.97 -8.88
C SER A 237 -14.57 -19.68 -7.81
N SER A 238 -15.05 -20.69 -7.09
CA SER A 238 -16.00 -20.53 -5.98
C SER A 238 -15.31 -19.90 -4.77
N ALA A 239 -14.11 -20.38 -4.42
CA ALA A 239 -13.28 -19.81 -3.36
C ALA A 239 -12.92 -18.35 -3.66
N TRP A 240 -12.53 -18.03 -4.89
CA TRP A 240 -12.30 -16.63 -5.32
C TRP A 240 -13.56 -15.76 -5.21
N SER A 241 -14.73 -16.32 -5.50
CA SER A 241 -16.01 -15.60 -5.32
C SER A 241 -16.30 -15.31 -3.84
N MET A 242 -15.94 -16.23 -2.92
CA MET A 242 -16.05 -16.00 -1.48
C MET A 242 -15.09 -14.91 -1.02
N VAL A 243 -13.85 -14.91 -1.51
CA VAL A 243 -12.86 -13.84 -1.25
C VAL A 243 -13.42 -12.49 -1.69
N LEU A 244 -13.90 -12.39 -2.93
CA LEU A 244 -14.47 -11.13 -3.46
C LEU A 244 -15.67 -10.66 -2.62
N ASN A 245 -16.58 -11.55 -2.26
CA ASN A 245 -17.73 -11.21 -1.40
C ASN A 245 -17.28 -10.73 -0.01
N SER A 246 -16.26 -11.36 0.58
CA SER A 246 -15.66 -10.92 1.85
C SER A 246 -15.07 -9.52 1.72
N LEU A 247 -14.23 -9.28 0.70
CA LEU A 247 -13.63 -7.98 0.43
C LEU A 247 -14.69 -6.89 0.22
N MET A 248 -15.75 -7.17 -0.54
CA MET A 248 -16.86 -6.25 -0.75
C MET A 248 -17.59 -5.90 0.55
N SER A 249 -17.87 -6.91 1.39
CA SER A 249 -18.51 -6.71 2.69
C SER A 249 -17.64 -5.88 3.64
N LYS A 250 -16.34 -6.18 3.70
CA LYS A 250 -15.39 -5.45 4.54
C LYS A 250 -15.10 -4.04 4.02
N ALA A 251 -15.04 -3.83 2.70
CA ALA A 251 -14.90 -2.51 2.11
C ALA A 251 -16.04 -1.59 2.56
N LEU A 252 -17.30 -2.03 2.47
CA LEU A 252 -18.44 -1.25 2.95
C LEU A 252 -18.35 -0.89 4.43
N LEU A 253 -17.87 -1.81 5.25
CA LEU A 253 -17.76 -1.62 6.68
C LEU A 253 -16.63 -0.64 7.01
N VAL A 254 -15.44 -0.83 6.43
CA VAL A 254 -14.29 0.03 6.66
C VAL A 254 -14.53 1.43 6.10
N GLU A 255 -15.10 1.55 4.90
CA GLU A 255 -15.44 2.86 4.30
C GLU A 255 -16.29 3.72 5.22
N LYS A 256 -17.26 3.12 5.92
CA LYS A 256 -18.09 3.84 6.91
C LYS A 256 -17.31 4.20 8.17
N LEU A 257 -16.47 3.29 8.66
CA LEU A 257 -15.72 3.48 9.91
C LEU A 257 -14.65 4.54 9.81
N VAL A 258 -13.88 4.52 8.71
CA VAL A 258 -12.85 5.53 8.44
C VAL A 258 -13.40 6.76 7.72
N ASP A 259 -14.72 6.82 7.50
CA ASP A 259 -15.41 7.94 6.86
C ASP A 259 -14.72 8.33 5.55
N MET A 260 -14.67 7.35 4.63
CA MET A 260 -14.11 7.50 3.30
C MET A 260 -14.91 8.53 2.50
N PRO A 261 -14.25 9.41 1.72
CA PRO A 261 -14.92 10.49 1.00
C PRO A 261 -15.87 9.98 -0.11
N PHE A 262 -15.65 8.77 -0.61
CA PHE A 262 -16.51 8.11 -1.58
C PHE A 262 -16.35 6.59 -1.48
N SER A 263 -17.38 5.86 -1.92
CA SER A 263 -17.31 4.39 -1.92
C SER A 263 -16.44 3.86 -3.05
N CYS A 264 -15.51 2.99 -2.71
CA CYS A 264 -14.64 2.29 -3.66
C CYS A 264 -15.15 0.87 -3.97
N LEU A 265 -16.27 0.45 -3.37
CA LEU A 265 -16.87 -0.87 -3.54
C LEU A 265 -17.03 -1.26 -5.02
N GLN A 266 -17.48 -0.34 -5.87
CA GLN A 266 -17.69 -0.63 -7.29
C GLN A 266 -16.39 -0.91 -8.03
N TYR A 267 -15.28 -0.30 -7.61
CA TYR A 267 -13.96 -0.56 -8.18
C TYR A 267 -13.48 -1.95 -7.78
N ILE A 268 -13.62 -2.34 -6.51
CA ILE A 268 -13.29 -3.70 -6.05
C ILE A 268 -14.16 -4.73 -6.79
N LYS A 269 -15.48 -4.52 -6.84
CA LYS A 269 -16.42 -5.45 -7.48
C LYS A 269 -16.11 -5.70 -8.96
N ARG A 270 -15.73 -4.65 -9.71
CA ARG A 270 -15.55 -4.72 -11.17
C ARG A 270 -14.12 -4.95 -11.61
N GLY A 271 -13.16 -4.46 -10.83
CA GLY A 271 -11.74 -4.47 -11.17
C GLY A 271 -10.96 -5.62 -10.55
N PHE A 272 -11.60 -6.46 -9.72
CA PHE A 272 -10.95 -7.60 -9.07
C PHE A 272 -10.47 -8.63 -10.11
N THR A 273 -9.18 -8.98 -10.07
CA THR A 273 -8.60 -10.07 -10.86
C THR A 273 -7.58 -10.84 -10.01
N PRO A 274 -7.73 -12.16 -9.82
CA PRO A 274 -6.73 -13.01 -9.19
C PRO A 274 -5.36 -12.91 -9.86
N VAL A 275 -4.28 -13.00 -9.08
CA VAL A 275 -2.92 -13.17 -9.60
C VAL A 275 -2.51 -14.62 -9.32
N ASP A 276 -2.61 -15.47 -10.34
CA ASP A 276 -2.31 -16.90 -10.25
C ASP A 276 -0.85 -17.25 -10.52
#